data_AF-A0A538M404-F1
#
_entry.id   AF-A0A538M404-F1
#
_cell.length_a   1.000
_cell.length_b   1.000
_cell.length_c   1.000
_cell.angle_alpha   90.00
_cell.angle_beta   90.00
_cell.angle_gamma   90.00
#
_symmetry.space_group_name_H-M   'P 1'
#
loop_
_entity.id
_entity.type
_entity.pdbx_description
1 polymer ?
#
loop_
_entity_poly.entity_id
_entity_poly.type
_entity_poly.pdbx_seq_one_letter_code
_entity_poly.pdbx_strand_id
1 'polypeptide(L)'
;MKRALLLAAAGIAAIAVVLPATAGAASFTGVVIAKKQARHAVVTASKNGVVRTTRVRGALGRYRIGRHVFVRGAVLPDGTYAASKIQVLGPKARGVRVHGSVVWATAKQLVVSAGASVFSLALRGGTSAPGASGSLQPGDDLDLSADVKGGALQTSADRLHKTGHSDELVLEGIYLATADDGTIELAVVHRGRVFVNVPGDVFVPEFKPGDVIALKVKVEADGSFTLVKADDESGGGDGDGDHIGKHQFSVNGVLSSIDDNNVSVSAGDGDSKTVTCAVPDGFDLSGYEVGQRVVMTCKYDDGKPVLVALQKKESGGEYLYAIGDITDLPDGSITVQGDGNPVTCAVPDGFDLSDYAEGDSVVIKCDKEDGVWTLKGIERRTQPPPPTPPPSYVQLTGPVTALADGHITVQGEHEPVTCAVPDGADLSGFHVSDYVSMKCVVTDDGLRLKRLQSGSSFWEAT
;
A
#
# COMPACT_ATOMS: atom_id res chain seq x y z
N MET A 1 -47.40 12.18 -67.79
CA MET A 1 -48.27 11.57 -66.75
C MET A 1 -47.38 10.90 -65.71
N LYS A 2 -47.61 11.20 -64.42
CA LYS A 2 -47.38 10.43 -63.16
C LYS A 2 -46.36 9.26 -63.22
N ARG A 3 -45.21 9.34 -62.54
CA ARG A 3 -44.92 8.98 -61.12
C ARG A 3 -45.16 7.50 -60.75
N ALA A 4 -44.13 6.92 -60.09
CA ALA A 4 -44.21 5.91 -59.00
C ALA A 4 -44.55 4.45 -59.43
N LEU A 5 -44.14 3.33 -58.81
CA LEU A 5 -43.21 2.91 -57.74
C LEU A 5 -43.48 1.39 -57.55
N LEU A 6 -42.54 0.62 -56.96
CA LEU A 6 -42.73 -0.61 -56.13
C LEU A 6 -42.09 -1.93 -56.61
N LEU A 7 -41.13 -2.36 -55.78
CA LEU A 7 -40.97 -3.67 -55.10
C LEU A 7 -40.77 -4.95 -55.91
N ALA A 8 -39.59 -5.56 -55.75
CA ALA A 8 -39.46 -6.94 -55.26
C ALA A 8 -38.06 -7.15 -54.65
N ALA A 9 -38.05 -7.50 -53.37
CA ALA A 9 -36.90 -7.92 -52.59
C ALA A 9 -36.91 -9.45 -52.41
N ALA A 10 -35.71 -10.03 -52.22
CA ALA A 10 -35.36 -11.30 -51.54
C ALA A 10 -34.27 -12.04 -52.34
N GLY A 11 -33.13 -12.48 -51.80
CA GLY A 11 -32.61 -12.44 -50.45
C GLY A 11 -31.18 -12.96 -50.49
N ILE A 12 -30.25 -12.27 -49.82
CA ILE A 12 -28.90 -12.77 -49.55
C ILE A 12 -28.89 -13.11 -48.06
N ALA A 13 -28.77 -14.39 -47.76
CA ALA A 13 -28.58 -14.89 -46.40
C ALA A 13 -27.20 -14.46 -45.89
N ALA A 14 -27.17 -13.38 -45.10
CA ALA A 14 -26.01 -13.01 -44.31
C ALA A 14 -25.93 -13.93 -43.09
N ILE A 15 -24.90 -14.78 -43.05
CA ILE A 15 -24.50 -15.48 -41.82
C ILE A 15 -23.96 -14.41 -40.87
N ALA A 16 -24.82 -13.92 -39.97
CA ALA A 16 -24.41 -13.12 -38.83
C ALA A 16 -23.60 -14.04 -37.89
N VAL A 17 -22.27 -13.92 -37.93
CA VAL A 17 -21.42 -14.43 -36.86
C VAL A 17 -21.80 -13.65 -35.61
N VAL A 18 -22.62 -14.25 -34.75
CA VAL A 18 -22.88 -13.77 -33.40
C VAL A 18 -21.58 -13.97 -32.62
N LEU A 19 -20.67 -13.00 -32.70
CA LEU A 19 -19.58 -12.90 -31.74
C LEU A 19 -20.26 -12.61 -30.39
N PRO A 20 -20.11 -13.48 -29.37
CA PRO A 20 -20.55 -13.13 -28.05
C PRO A 20 -19.78 -11.87 -27.66
N ALA A 21 -20.49 -10.77 -27.43
CA ALA A 21 -19.93 -9.59 -26.82
C ALA A 21 -19.31 -10.02 -25.49
N THR A 22 -17.98 -10.14 -25.44
CA THR A 22 -17.25 -10.36 -24.19
C THR A 22 -17.25 -9.04 -23.42
N ALA A 23 -18.43 -8.61 -22.99
CA ALA A 23 -18.61 -7.46 -22.13
C ALA A 23 -17.95 -7.79 -20.78
N GLY A 24 -16.85 -7.11 -20.48
CA GLY A 24 -16.20 -7.16 -19.17
C GLY A 24 -14.77 -7.70 -19.15
N ALA A 25 -14.27 -8.36 -20.19
CA ALA A 25 -12.91 -8.86 -20.19
C ALA A 25 -11.88 -7.73 -20.34
N ALA A 26 -11.25 -7.33 -19.24
CA ALA A 26 -10.16 -6.37 -19.19
C ALA A 26 -8.80 -7.09 -19.11
N SER A 27 -7.79 -6.53 -19.76
CA SER A 27 -6.40 -6.93 -19.56
C SER A 27 -5.52 -5.73 -19.30
N PHE A 28 -4.63 -5.83 -18.33
CA PHE A 28 -3.71 -4.76 -17.98
C PHE A 28 -2.41 -5.30 -17.40
N THR A 29 -1.40 -4.44 -17.37
CA THR A 29 -0.13 -4.72 -16.69
C THR A 29 0.06 -3.75 -15.54
N GLY A 30 0.72 -4.21 -14.49
CA GLY A 30 1.02 -3.39 -13.32
C GLY A 30 2.07 -4.03 -12.43
N VAL A 31 2.54 -3.27 -11.47
CA VAL A 31 3.43 -3.72 -10.40
C VAL A 31 2.58 -4.01 -9.18
N VAL A 32 2.77 -5.16 -8.55
CA VAL A 32 2.11 -5.48 -7.28
C VAL A 32 2.61 -4.52 -6.20
N ILE A 33 1.71 -3.72 -5.63
CA ILE A 33 2.03 -2.73 -4.60
C ILE A 33 1.52 -3.13 -3.21
N ALA A 34 0.46 -3.94 -3.15
CA ALA A 34 -0.05 -4.49 -1.91
C ALA A 34 -0.72 -5.85 -2.13
N LYS A 35 -0.92 -6.59 -1.05
CA LYS A 35 -1.68 -7.83 -1.01
C LYS A 35 -2.74 -7.73 0.08
N LYS A 36 -3.96 -8.15 -0.24
CA LYS A 36 -5.09 -8.19 0.69
C LYS A 36 -5.48 -9.66 0.89
N GLN A 37 -4.95 -10.27 1.95
CA GLN A 37 -5.17 -11.70 2.22
C GLN A 37 -6.66 -12.00 2.41
N ALA A 38 -7.38 -11.19 3.19
CA ALA A 38 -8.82 -11.36 3.46
C ALA A 38 -9.67 -11.41 2.18
N ARG A 39 -9.34 -10.58 1.17
CA ARG A 39 -10.06 -10.55 -0.12
C ARG A 39 -9.45 -11.44 -1.20
N HIS A 40 -8.43 -12.23 -0.87
CA HIS A 40 -7.58 -12.92 -1.86
C HIS A 40 -7.21 -12.01 -3.05
N ALA A 41 -6.80 -10.76 -2.76
CA ALA A 41 -6.60 -9.77 -3.80
C ALA A 41 -5.16 -9.26 -3.85
N VAL A 42 -4.74 -8.91 -5.07
CA VAL A 42 -3.51 -8.18 -5.34
C VAL A 42 -3.84 -6.77 -5.80
N VAL A 43 -3.16 -5.79 -5.25
CA VAL A 43 -3.29 -4.39 -5.66
C VAL A 43 -2.12 -4.08 -6.58
N THR A 44 -2.41 -3.55 -7.76
CA THR A 44 -1.41 -3.26 -8.79
C THR A 44 -1.41 -1.79 -9.18
N ALA A 45 -0.22 -1.20 -9.33
CA ALA A 45 -0.03 0.12 -9.91
C ALA A 45 0.46 0.00 -11.35
N SER A 46 -0.18 0.72 -12.26
CA SER A 46 0.30 0.87 -13.63
C SER A 46 1.36 1.98 -13.75
N LYS A 47 2.01 2.09 -14.91
CA LYS A 47 3.08 3.09 -15.13
C LYS A 47 2.61 4.54 -14.96
N ASN A 48 1.34 4.80 -15.30
CA ASN A 48 0.69 6.10 -15.13
C ASN A 48 -0.05 6.20 -13.80
N GLY A 49 0.40 5.49 -12.75
CA GLY A 49 -0.12 5.64 -11.39
C GLY A 49 -1.52 5.11 -11.11
N VAL A 50 -2.27 4.65 -12.12
CA VAL A 50 -3.61 4.07 -11.91
C VAL A 50 -3.48 2.77 -11.11
N VAL A 51 -4.16 2.72 -9.97
CA VAL A 51 -4.21 1.57 -9.07
C VAL A 51 -5.43 0.71 -9.36
N ARG A 52 -5.25 -0.61 -9.39
CA ARG A 52 -6.32 -1.59 -9.60
C ARG A 52 -6.21 -2.73 -8.60
N THR A 53 -7.33 -3.03 -7.94
CA THR A 53 -7.46 -4.19 -7.06
C THR A 53 -8.01 -5.37 -7.82
N THR A 54 -7.33 -6.50 -7.73
CA THR A 54 -7.65 -7.72 -8.48
C THR A 54 -7.81 -8.90 -7.53
N ARG A 55 -9.03 -9.43 -7.42
CA ARG A 55 -9.35 -10.68 -6.74
C ARG A 55 -8.73 -11.84 -7.54
N VAL A 56 -7.94 -12.68 -6.89
CA VAL A 56 -7.23 -13.82 -7.49
C VAL A 56 -7.60 -15.11 -6.79
N ARG A 57 -7.63 -16.22 -7.54
CA ARG A 57 -7.81 -17.56 -6.95
C ARG A 57 -6.47 -18.12 -6.45
N GLY A 58 -6.48 -18.73 -5.26
CA GLY A 58 -5.34 -19.42 -4.67
C GLY A 58 -4.38 -18.54 -3.86
N ALA A 59 -3.22 -19.10 -3.50
CA ALA A 59 -2.27 -18.47 -2.59
C ALA A 59 -1.60 -17.22 -3.17
N LEU A 60 -1.55 -16.13 -2.39
CA LEU A 60 -0.94 -14.86 -2.80
C LEU A 60 0.60 -14.85 -2.77
N GLY A 61 1.24 -15.91 -2.29
CA GLY A 61 2.70 -15.98 -2.08
C GLY A 61 3.54 -15.73 -3.34
N ARG A 62 3.00 -16.07 -4.52
CA ARG A 62 3.67 -15.87 -5.81
C ARG A 62 3.68 -14.42 -6.30
N TYR A 63 2.76 -13.58 -5.82
CA TYR A 63 2.63 -12.16 -6.21
C TYR A 63 3.31 -11.26 -5.19
N ARG A 64 4.63 -11.31 -5.13
CA ARG A 64 5.40 -10.47 -4.20
C ARG A 64 5.30 -8.99 -4.60
N ILE A 65 5.26 -8.10 -3.62
CA ILE A 65 5.33 -6.65 -3.86
C ILE A 65 6.58 -6.33 -4.70
N GLY A 66 6.42 -5.47 -5.70
CA GLY A 66 7.42 -5.14 -6.72
C GLY A 66 7.45 -6.04 -7.95
N ARG A 67 6.67 -7.12 -8.00
CA ARG A 67 6.58 -7.94 -9.22
C ARG A 67 5.73 -7.26 -10.27
N HIS A 68 6.21 -7.21 -11.50
CA HIS A 68 5.34 -6.94 -12.63
C HIS A 68 4.41 -8.13 -12.85
N VAL A 69 3.15 -7.83 -13.14
CA VAL A 69 2.14 -8.83 -13.46
C VAL A 69 1.33 -8.35 -14.67
N PHE A 70 0.98 -9.31 -15.52
CA PHE A 70 -0.09 -9.19 -16.48
C PHE A 70 -1.35 -9.80 -15.87
N VAL A 71 -2.45 -9.06 -15.89
CA VAL A 71 -3.75 -9.51 -15.42
C VAL A 71 -4.71 -9.54 -16.60
N ARG A 72 -5.47 -10.62 -16.71
CA ARG A 72 -6.69 -10.73 -17.51
C ARG A 72 -7.83 -11.08 -16.58
N GLY A 73 -8.93 -10.35 -16.64
CA GLY A 73 -10.03 -10.52 -15.69
C GLY A 73 -11.29 -9.78 -16.11
N ALA A 74 -12.33 -9.92 -15.31
CA ALA A 74 -13.58 -9.17 -15.48
C ALA A 74 -13.66 -8.01 -14.48
N VAL A 75 -14.16 -6.85 -14.90
CA VAL A 75 -14.52 -5.77 -13.97
C VAL A 75 -15.73 -6.21 -13.15
N LEU A 76 -15.69 -5.96 -11.85
CA LEU A 76 -16.77 -6.25 -10.91
C LEU A 76 -17.59 -4.97 -10.61
N PRO A 77 -18.83 -5.10 -10.08
CA PRO A 77 -19.66 -3.95 -9.76
C PRO A 77 -19.02 -2.94 -8.78
N ASP A 78 -18.15 -3.43 -7.90
CA ASP A 78 -17.37 -2.63 -6.94
C ASP A 78 -16.17 -1.88 -7.56
N GLY A 79 -15.98 -1.98 -8.88
CA GLY A 79 -14.86 -1.39 -9.60
C GLY A 79 -13.53 -2.15 -9.44
N THR A 80 -13.51 -3.29 -8.73
CA THR A 80 -12.37 -4.20 -8.69
C THR A 80 -12.40 -5.19 -9.87
N TYR A 81 -11.43 -6.10 -9.93
CA TYR A 81 -11.31 -7.06 -11.02
C TYR A 81 -11.29 -8.49 -10.49
N ALA A 82 -12.06 -9.39 -11.09
CA ALA A 82 -11.92 -10.83 -10.91
C ALA A 82 -10.93 -11.40 -11.94
N ALA A 83 -9.74 -11.80 -11.51
CA ALA A 83 -8.75 -12.37 -12.43
C ALA A 83 -9.16 -13.74 -12.94
N SER A 84 -9.22 -13.89 -14.27
CA SER A 84 -9.24 -15.20 -14.93
C SER A 84 -7.82 -15.72 -15.16
N LYS A 85 -6.84 -14.82 -15.34
CA LYS A 85 -5.41 -15.17 -15.44
C LYS A 85 -4.56 -14.05 -14.87
N ILE A 86 -3.52 -14.42 -14.14
CA ILE A 86 -2.48 -13.50 -13.70
C ILE A 86 -1.12 -14.16 -13.90
N GLN A 87 -0.23 -13.45 -14.60
CA GLN A 87 1.08 -13.94 -15.00
C GLN A 87 2.14 -12.98 -14.48
N VAL A 88 3.10 -13.49 -13.71
CA VAL A 88 4.26 -12.69 -13.29
C VAL A 88 5.13 -12.42 -14.51
N LEU A 89 5.49 -11.16 -14.70
CA LEU A 89 6.33 -10.69 -15.79
C LEU A 89 7.71 -10.34 -15.25
N GLY A 90 8.75 -10.82 -15.93
CA GLY A 90 10.10 -10.27 -15.89
C GLY A 90 10.73 -9.95 -14.51
N PRO A 91 11.68 -9.00 -14.49
CA PRO A 91 12.37 -8.59 -13.26
C PRO A 91 11.46 -7.77 -12.35
N LYS A 92 11.91 -7.57 -11.10
CA LYS A 92 11.20 -6.73 -10.12
C LYS A 92 11.31 -5.25 -10.49
N ALA A 93 10.24 -4.50 -10.29
CA ALA A 93 10.25 -3.05 -10.33
C ALA A 93 11.05 -2.50 -9.15
N ARG A 94 11.83 -1.43 -9.40
CA ARG A 94 12.53 -0.68 -8.35
C ARG A 94 11.68 0.43 -7.75
N GLY A 95 10.68 0.91 -8.49
CA GLY A 95 9.74 1.92 -8.03
C GLY A 95 8.42 1.88 -8.80
N VAL A 96 7.44 2.59 -8.26
CA VAL A 96 6.06 2.67 -8.74
C VAL A 96 5.55 4.10 -8.62
N ARG A 97 4.57 4.44 -9.46
CA ARG A 97 3.74 5.64 -9.28
C ARG A 97 2.38 5.22 -8.76
N VAL A 98 1.77 6.06 -7.94
CA VAL A 98 0.43 5.84 -7.37
C VAL A 98 -0.31 7.16 -7.38
N HIS A 99 -1.52 7.13 -7.92
CA HIS A 99 -2.53 8.17 -7.74
C HIS A 99 -3.52 7.69 -6.68
N GLY A 100 -3.73 8.47 -5.64
CA GLY A 100 -4.66 8.11 -4.56
C GLY A 100 -4.83 9.19 -3.52
N SER A 101 -5.73 8.98 -2.58
CA SER A 101 -6.08 9.96 -1.56
C SER A 101 -5.53 9.54 -0.20
N VAL A 102 -5.05 10.50 0.59
CA VAL A 102 -4.53 10.27 1.93
C VAL A 102 -5.66 9.80 2.84
N VAL A 103 -5.48 8.66 3.48
CA VAL A 103 -6.37 8.21 4.58
C VAL A 103 -5.87 8.78 5.90
N TRP A 104 -4.55 8.73 6.10
CA TRP A 104 -3.85 9.38 7.21
C TRP A 104 -2.33 9.33 6.97
N ALA A 105 -1.60 10.17 7.71
CA ALA A 105 -0.15 10.22 7.67
C ALA A 105 0.41 10.40 9.09
N THR A 106 1.61 9.85 9.32
CA THR A 106 2.48 10.11 10.48
C THR A 106 3.86 10.52 9.98
N ALA A 107 4.78 10.82 10.89
CA ALA A 107 6.19 11.05 10.55
C ALA A 107 6.89 9.87 9.84
N LYS A 108 6.38 8.63 9.97
CA LYS A 108 7.05 7.41 9.46
C LYS A 108 6.20 6.61 8.47
N GLN A 109 4.92 6.91 8.34
CA GLN A 109 3.99 6.09 7.57
C GLN A 109 2.93 6.95 6.89
N LEU A 110 2.68 6.66 5.62
CA LEU A 110 1.60 7.21 4.83
C LEU A 110 0.64 6.08 4.49
N VAL A 111 -0.67 6.29 4.70
CA VAL A 111 -1.70 5.35 4.30
C VAL A 111 -2.58 6.02 3.26
N VAL A 112 -2.73 5.34 2.12
CA VAL A 112 -3.38 5.86 0.92
C VAL A 112 -4.50 4.92 0.51
N SER A 113 -5.62 5.51 0.08
CA SER A 113 -6.71 4.83 -0.59
C SER A 113 -6.57 5.01 -2.09
N ALA A 114 -6.49 3.92 -2.84
CA ALA A 114 -6.42 3.95 -4.29
C ALA A 114 -6.94 2.63 -4.90
N GLY A 115 -7.70 2.75 -6.00
CA GLY A 115 -8.18 1.60 -6.76
C GLY A 115 -9.03 0.61 -5.95
N ALA A 116 -9.93 1.13 -5.10
CA ALA A 116 -10.73 0.35 -4.16
C ALA A 116 -9.89 -0.51 -3.19
N SER A 117 -8.79 0.04 -2.71
CA SER A 117 -7.97 -0.57 -1.67
C SER A 117 -7.20 0.46 -0.86
N VAL A 118 -7.05 0.17 0.43
CA VAL A 118 -6.21 0.94 1.35
C VAL A 118 -4.88 0.22 1.61
N PHE A 119 -3.75 0.89 1.46
CA PHE A 119 -2.43 0.33 1.75
C PHE A 119 -1.47 1.36 2.34
N SER A 120 -0.41 0.87 2.97
CA SER A 120 0.58 1.71 3.65
C SER A 120 1.92 1.74 2.92
N LEU A 121 2.61 2.87 3.07
CA LEU A 121 3.95 3.13 2.61
C LEU A 121 4.76 3.69 3.78
N ALA A 122 6.03 3.31 3.88
CA ALA A 122 6.94 3.96 4.83
C ALA A 122 7.38 5.32 4.29
N LEU A 123 7.42 6.34 5.14
CA LEU A 123 7.99 7.65 4.82
C LEU A 123 9.46 7.68 5.25
N ARG A 124 10.34 8.04 4.30
CA ARG A 124 11.78 8.24 4.51
C ARG A 124 12.07 9.72 4.68
N GLY A 125 12.94 10.03 5.64
CA GLY A 125 13.20 11.40 6.07
C GLY A 125 12.04 11.86 6.93
N GLY A 126 12.23 11.86 8.25
CA GLY A 126 11.20 12.31 9.19
C GLY A 126 10.80 13.73 8.85
N THR A 127 9.55 13.92 8.45
CA THR A 127 9.03 15.25 8.20
C THR A 127 8.32 15.78 9.44
N SER A 128 8.91 16.78 10.07
CA SER A 128 8.30 18.10 9.90
C SER A 128 8.56 18.48 8.44
N ALA A 129 7.54 18.54 7.60
CA ALA A 129 7.70 18.84 6.17
C ALA A 129 7.69 20.35 5.99
N PRO A 130 8.71 20.98 5.39
CA PRO A 130 8.55 22.30 4.78
C PRO A 130 8.88 22.21 3.29
N GLY A 131 7.92 22.55 2.42
CA GLY A 131 8.24 22.73 1.00
C GLY A 131 7.09 22.76 -0.01
N ALA A 132 5.89 22.36 0.35
CA ALA A 132 4.67 22.69 -0.39
C ALA A 132 3.58 22.93 0.65
N SER A 133 2.82 24.01 0.51
CA SER A 133 1.79 24.46 1.44
C SER A 133 0.93 23.32 2.02
N GLY A 134 1.07 23.06 3.32
CA GLY A 134 0.18 22.20 4.11
C GLY A 134 0.75 20.81 4.42
N SER A 135 0.82 20.46 5.70
CA SER A 135 0.94 19.06 6.15
C SER A 135 -0.09 18.20 5.42
N LEU A 136 0.28 17.00 4.95
CA LEU A 136 -0.68 16.08 4.34
C LEU A 136 -1.83 15.79 5.32
N GLN A 137 -3.05 16.02 4.88
CA GLN A 137 -4.26 15.77 5.65
C GLN A 137 -5.06 14.62 5.02
N PRO A 138 -5.84 13.86 5.81
CA PRO A 138 -6.86 12.96 5.26
C PRO A 138 -7.71 13.66 4.20
N GLY A 139 -7.96 13.00 3.07
CA GLY A 139 -8.67 13.57 1.92
C GLY A 139 -7.77 14.22 0.87
N ASP A 140 -6.49 14.51 1.17
CA ASP A 140 -5.57 15.05 0.16
C ASP A 140 -5.36 14.07 -0.99
N ASP A 141 -5.55 14.53 -2.23
CA ASP A 141 -5.25 13.75 -3.42
C ASP A 141 -3.76 13.88 -3.75
N LEU A 142 -3.11 12.75 -4.01
CA LEU A 142 -1.69 12.66 -4.24
C LEU A 142 -1.32 11.93 -5.52
N ASP A 143 -0.37 12.54 -6.22
CA ASP A 143 0.54 11.90 -7.15
C ASP A 143 1.83 11.57 -6.40
N LEU A 144 2.06 10.29 -6.11
CA LEU A 144 3.25 9.86 -5.39
C LEU A 144 4.10 8.87 -6.18
N SER A 145 5.41 8.94 -5.93
CA SER A 145 6.37 7.96 -6.44
C SER A 145 7.01 7.21 -5.28
N ALA A 146 6.87 5.89 -5.26
CA ALA A 146 7.42 5.04 -4.20
C ALA A 146 8.49 4.08 -4.74
N ASP A 147 9.52 3.82 -3.93
CA ASP A 147 10.47 2.74 -4.15
C ASP A 147 9.93 1.42 -3.61
N VAL A 148 10.33 0.33 -4.24
CA VAL A 148 10.08 -1.02 -3.71
C VAL A 148 11.36 -1.56 -3.10
N LYS A 149 11.41 -1.67 -1.77
CA LYS A 149 12.57 -2.20 -1.03
C LYS A 149 12.14 -3.21 0.02
N GLY A 150 12.82 -4.35 0.10
CA GLY A 150 12.54 -5.38 1.11
C GLY A 150 11.12 -5.97 1.02
N GLY A 151 10.43 -5.83 -0.11
CA GLY A 151 9.03 -6.26 -0.24
C GLY A 151 8.01 -5.29 0.37
N ALA A 152 8.42 -4.05 0.67
CA ALA A 152 7.55 -2.96 1.11
C ALA A 152 7.70 -1.74 0.19
N LEU A 153 6.69 -0.87 0.22
CA LEU A 153 6.74 0.44 -0.42
C LEU A 153 7.33 1.49 0.52
N GLN A 154 8.21 2.33 -0.02
CA GLN A 154 8.81 3.43 0.72
C GLN A 154 8.80 4.68 -0.16
N THR A 155 8.44 5.83 0.39
CA THR A 155 8.45 7.12 -0.30
C THR A 155 9.08 8.19 0.58
N SER A 156 9.37 9.36 0.04
CA SER A 156 9.90 10.52 0.76
C SER A 156 9.06 11.74 0.43
N ALA A 157 9.09 12.75 1.29
CA ALA A 157 8.18 13.89 1.19
C ALA A 157 8.31 14.70 -0.12
N ASP A 158 9.52 14.78 -0.68
CA ASP A 158 9.82 15.41 -1.98
C ASP A 158 9.19 14.67 -3.17
N ARG A 159 8.72 13.44 -2.97
CA ARG A 159 8.09 12.58 -3.98
C ARG A 159 6.58 12.50 -3.82
N LEU A 160 6.01 13.35 -2.98
CA LEU A 160 4.58 13.49 -2.75
C LEU A 160 4.13 14.81 -3.36
N HIS A 161 3.26 14.74 -4.37
CA HIS A 161 2.68 15.92 -4.99
C HIS A 161 1.19 15.94 -4.71
N LYS A 162 0.75 16.88 -3.87
CA LYS A 162 -0.68 17.14 -3.66
C LYS A 162 -1.27 17.69 -4.94
N THR A 163 -2.20 16.94 -5.53
CA THR A 163 -2.92 17.31 -6.75
C THR A 163 -4.29 17.90 -6.46
N GLY A 164 -4.80 17.71 -5.26
CA GLY A 164 -6.12 18.17 -4.86
C GLY A 164 -6.42 17.85 -3.40
N HIS A 165 -7.67 18.09 -3.03
CA HIS A 165 -8.24 17.66 -1.77
C HIS A 165 -9.68 17.25 -2.05
N SER A 166 -10.04 16.07 -1.58
CA SER A 166 -11.41 15.60 -1.55
C SER A 166 -11.86 15.52 -0.11
N ASP A 167 -12.98 16.15 0.18
CA ASP A 167 -13.67 15.93 1.44
C ASP A 167 -14.25 14.51 1.50
N GLU A 168 -14.10 13.66 0.48
CA GLU A 168 -14.62 12.29 0.44
C GLU A 168 -13.51 11.24 0.35
N LEU A 169 -13.69 10.12 1.04
CA LEU A 169 -12.77 9.00 1.13
C LEU A 169 -13.55 7.68 1.10
N VAL A 170 -12.95 6.62 0.56
CA VAL A 170 -13.47 5.25 0.73
C VAL A 170 -12.71 4.55 1.85
N LEU A 171 -13.42 4.21 2.92
CA LEU A 171 -12.96 3.35 4.01
C LEU A 171 -13.38 1.91 3.74
N GLU A 172 -12.43 1.01 3.92
CA GLU A 172 -12.64 -0.42 3.73
C GLU A 172 -12.29 -1.14 5.03
N GLY A 173 -13.20 -1.96 5.55
CA GLY A 173 -12.98 -2.64 6.81
C GLY A 173 -14.02 -3.71 7.12
N ILE A 174 -13.88 -4.29 8.32
CA ILE A 174 -14.84 -5.27 8.85
C ILE A 174 -15.85 -4.50 9.68
N TYR A 175 -17.13 -4.61 9.34
CA TYR A 175 -18.23 -4.08 10.14
C TYR A 175 -18.24 -4.77 11.50
N LEU A 176 -18.20 -3.99 12.57
CA LEU A 176 -18.18 -4.52 13.93
C LEU A 176 -19.57 -4.44 14.56
N ALA A 177 -20.18 -3.26 14.51
CA ALA A 177 -21.49 -2.97 15.08
C ALA A 177 -21.98 -1.59 14.58
N THR A 178 -23.23 -1.28 14.87
CA THR A 178 -23.77 0.08 14.86
C THR A 178 -24.06 0.46 16.30
N ALA A 179 -23.51 1.59 16.77
CA ALA A 179 -23.76 2.11 18.10
C ALA A 179 -25.20 2.61 18.26
N ASP A 180 -25.64 2.82 19.51
CA ASP A 180 -27.02 3.27 19.82
C ASP A 180 -27.38 4.61 19.16
N ASP A 181 -26.37 5.44 18.84
CA ASP A 181 -26.53 6.73 18.16
C ASP A 181 -26.55 6.63 16.63
N GLY A 182 -26.48 5.41 16.08
CA GLY A 182 -26.46 5.15 14.65
C GLY A 182 -25.06 5.18 14.01
N THR A 183 -24.00 5.42 14.78
CA THR A 183 -22.61 5.42 14.28
C THR A 183 -22.17 4.01 13.88
N ILE A 184 -21.61 3.86 12.68
CA ILE A 184 -21.04 2.59 12.22
C ILE A 184 -19.63 2.41 12.78
N GLU A 185 -19.38 1.28 13.43
CA GLU A 185 -18.06 0.87 13.89
C GLU A 185 -17.39 -0.07 12.90
N LEU A 186 -16.20 0.30 12.44
CA LEU A 186 -15.47 -0.41 11.39
C LEU A 186 -14.04 -0.72 11.85
N ALA A 187 -13.60 -1.97 11.72
CA ALA A 187 -12.18 -2.30 11.83
C ALA A 187 -11.48 -2.10 10.48
N VAL A 188 -10.72 -1.01 10.35
CA VAL A 188 -9.99 -0.64 9.13
C VAL A 188 -8.54 -1.13 9.21
N VAL A 189 -8.12 -1.85 8.18
CA VAL A 189 -6.75 -2.39 8.10
C VAL A 189 -5.72 -1.26 8.18
N HIS A 190 -4.74 -1.40 9.07
CA HIS A 190 -3.69 -0.40 9.37
C HIS A 190 -4.15 0.89 10.07
N ARG A 191 -5.44 1.04 10.41
CA ARG A 191 -5.94 2.16 11.22
C ARG A 191 -6.56 1.71 12.55
N GLY A 192 -7.07 0.48 12.63
CA GLY A 192 -7.78 -0.02 13.80
C GLY A 192 -9.27 0.28 13.73
N ARG A 193 -9.92 0.44 14.89
CA ARG A 193 -11.34 0.79 14.95
C ARG A 193 -11.55 2.24 14.48
N VAL A 194 -12.54 2.43 13.61
CA VAL A 194 -12.96 3.71 13.05
C VAL A 194 -14.46 3.85 13.27
N PHE A 195 -14.88 5.07 13.60
CA PHE A 195 -16.28 5.44 13.79
C PHE A 195 -16.73 6.28 12.61
N VAL A 196 -17.87 5.95 12.03
CA VAL A 196 -18.46 6.67 10.89
C VAL A 196 -19.87 7.12 11.27
N ASN A 197 -20.04 8.43 11.41
CA ASN A 197 -21.33 9.05 11.72
C ASN A 197 -22.29 8.84 10.54
N VAL A 198 -23.52 8.42 10.80
CA VAL A 198 -24.52 8.19 9.75
C VAL A 198 -25.53 9.33 9.75
N PRO A 199 -25.59 10.16 8.68
CA PRO A 199 -26.66 11.14 8.53
C PRO A 199 -28.02 10.45 8.39
N GLY A 200 -29.07 11.03 8.99
CA GLY A 200 -30.41 10.43 8.99
C GLY A 200 -31.07 10.30 7.61
N ASP A 201 -30.51 10.95 6.58
CA ASP A 201 -30.95 10.91 5.18
C ASP A 201 -30.16 9.89 4.32
N VAL A 202 -29.16 9.22 4.89
CA VAL A 202 -28.34 8.23 4.18
C VAL A 202 -28.87 6.82 4.43
N PHE A 203 -29.21 6.11 3.35
CA PHE A 203 -29.58 4.70 3.44
C PHE A 203 -28.35 3.85 3.78
N VAL A 204 -28.44 3.11 4.88
CA VAL A 204 -27.44 2.13 5.30
C VAL A 204 -28.06 0.75 5.14
N PRO A 205 -27.51 -0.13 4.27
CA PRO A 205 -27.90 -1.53 4.23
C PRO A 205 -27.76 -2.19 5.59
N GLU A 206 -28.54 -3.23 5.85
CA GLU A 206 -28.34 -4.04 7.06
C GLU A 206 -27.00 -4.79 6.95
N PHE A 207 -26.08 -4.52 7.88
CA PHE A 207 -24.80 -5.18 7.97
C PHE A 207 -24.78 -6.13 9.16
N LYS A 208 -24.10 -7.26 9.01
CA LYS A 208 -23.84 -8.21 10.08
C LYS A 208 -22.43 -8.03 10.60
N PRO A 209 -22.21 -8.06 11.92
CA PRO A 209 -20.87 -8.10 12.49
C PRO A 209 -20.00 -9.16 11.79
N GLY A 210 -18.84 -8.75 11.29
CA GLY A 210 -17.94 -9.58 10.49
C GLY A 210 -18.01 -9.35 8.98
N ASP A 211 -19.03 -8.63 8.48
CA ASP A 211 -19.12 -8.29 7.06
C ASP A 211 -17.95 -7.41 6.64
N VAL A 212 -17.40 -7.69 5.46
CA VAL A 212 -16.36 -6.85 4.87
C VAL A 212 -17.05 -5.81 4.01
N ILE A 213 -17.12 -4.57 4.50
CA ILE A 213 -17.88 -3.49 3.86
C ILE A 213 -16.98 -2.36 3.36
N ALA A 214 -17.48 -1.61 2.39
CA ALA A 214 -16.84 -0.39 1.90
C ALA A 214 -17.77 0.80 2.16
N LEU A 215 -17.27 1.80 2.87
CA LEU A 215 -17.98 3.03 3.20
C LEU A 215 -17.34 4.18 2.45
N LYS A 216 -18.12 4.86 1.60
CA LYS A 216 -17.77 6.18 1.11
C LYS A 216 -18.15 7.18 2.20
N VAL A 217 -17.17 7.88 2.73
CA VAL A 217 -17.32 8.81 3.84
C VAL A 217 -16.84 10.19 3.42
N LYS A 218 -17.42 11.22 4.01
CA LYS A 218 -16.86 12.56 4.06
C LYS A 218 -15.88 12.63 5.23
N VAL A 219 -14.72 13.24 5.03
CA VAL A 219 -13.74 13.53 6.06
C VAL A 219 -14.01 14.95 6.57
N GLU A 220 -14.36 15.09 7.85
CA GLU A 220 -14.59 16.39 8.45
C GLU A 220 -13.26 17.04 8.90
N ALA A 221 -13.29 18.34 9.19
CA ALA A 221 -12.10 19.11 9.55
C ALA A 221 -11.39 18.61 10.82
N ASP A 222 -12.10 17.91 11.71
CA ASP A 222 -11.56 17.28 12.92
C ASP A 222 -11.01 15.87 12.67
N GLY A 223 -11.07 15.36 11.43
CA GLY A 223 -10.65 14.03 11.04
C GLY A 223 -11.66 12.92 11.34
N SER A 224 -12.87 13.28 11.77
CA SER A 224 -14.01 12.36 11.86
C SER A 224 -14.56 12.02 10.48
N PHE A 225 -15.37 10.96 10.40
CA PHE A 225 -15.94 10.48 9.16
C PHE A 225 -17.46 10.53 9.20
N THR A 226 -18.07 11.10 8.18
CA THR A 226 -19.53 11.13 8.00
C THR A 226 -19.89 10.27 6.79
N LEU A 227 -20.85 9.36 6.91
CA LEU A 227 -21.21 8.47 5.82
C LEU A 227 -21.84 9.25 4.66
N VAL A 228 -21.37 8.97 3.45
CA VAL A 228 -21.98 9.44 2.19
C VAL A 228 -22.73 8.28 1.51
N LYS A 229 -22.13 7.09 1.47
CA LYS A 229 -22.72 5.88 0.89
C LYS A 229 -22.09 4.62 1.48
N ALA A 230 -22.88 3.56 1.66
CA ALA A 230 -22.40 2.27 2.12
C ALA A 230 -22.76 1.15 1.11
N ASP A 231 -21.79 0.28 0.80
CA ASP A 231 -21.96 -0.87 -0.10
C ASP A 231 -21.49 -2.16 0.60
N ASP A 232 -22.29 -3.23 0.49
CA ASP A 232 -21.95 -4.59 0.97
C ASP A 232 -21.25 -5.38 -0.15
N GLU A 233 -20.05 -5.87 0.13
CA GLU A 233 -19.22 -6.62 -0.82
C GLU A 233 -19.40 -8.15 -0.71
N SER A 234 -20.27 -8.62 0.18
CA SER A 234 -20.47 -10.04 0.54
C SER A 234 -21.45 -10.77 -0.39
N GLY A 235 -22.25 -10.04 -1.17
CA GLY A 235 -23.32 -10.62 -1.99
C GLY A 235 -22.86 -11.15 -3.35
N GLY A 236 -22.56 -12.45 -3.45
CA GLY A 236 -22.24 -13.07 -4.74
C GLY A 236 -22.31 -14.61 -4.77
N GLY A 237 -23.53 -15.16 -4.82
CA GLY A 237 -23.92 -16.34 -5.60
C GLY A 237 -23.26 -17.70 -5.31
N ASP A 238 -24.07 -18.59 -4.74
CA ASP A 238 -23.94 -20.04 -4.54
C ASP A 238 -23.01 -20.77 -5.52
N GLY A 239 -21.94 -21.36 -4.98
CA GLY A 239 -21.03 -22.23 -5.70
C GLY A 239 -20.22 -23.04 -4.71
N ASP A 240 -20.72 -24.24 -4.41
CA ASP A 240 -20.06 -25.26 -3.58
C ASP A 240 -18.58 -25.41 -3.94
N GLY A 241 -17.74 -25.08 -2.97
CA GLY A 241 -16.29 -25.08 -3.11
C GLY A 241 -15.66 -24.85 -1.75
N ASP A 242 -15.77 -25.88 -0.90
CA ASP A 242 -15.00 -26.16 0.31
C ASP A 242 -14.24 -24.95 0.90
N HIS A 243 -14.95 -24.21 1.77
CA HIS A 243 -14.52 -22.95 2.33
C HIS A 243 -13.68 -23.14 3.61
N ILE A 244 -12.41 -23.50 3.46
CA ILE A 244 -11.44 -23.43 4.55
C ILE A 244 -10.79 -22.03 4.54
N GLY A 245 -11.31 -21.08 5.35
CA GLY A 245 -10.51 -19.95 5.85
C GLY A 245 -11.07 -18.50 5.85
N LYS A 246 -12.36 -18.23 5.58
CA LYS A 246 -12.80 -16.84 5.26
C LYS A 246 -13.32 -15.92 6.38
N HIS A 247 -13.39 -16.33 7.66
CA HIS A 247 -14.08 -15.50 8.68
C HIS A 247 -13.30 -15.21 9.96
N GLN A 248 -11.96 -15.34 9.96
CA GLN A 248 -11.15 -15.13 11.17
C GLN A 248 -10.62 -13.68 11.29
N PHE A 249 -10.65 -13.14 12.51
CA PHE A 249 -10.01 -11.87 12.89
C PHE A 249 -9.22 -12.05 14.20
N SER A 250 -8.25 -11.18 14.48
CA SER A 250 -7.43 -11.26 15.70
C SER A 250 -7.32 -9.93 16.42
N VAL A 251 -7.37 -9.99 17.74
CA VAL A 251 -7.34 -8.87 18.68
C VAL A 251 -6.14 -9.03 19.60
N ASN A 252 -5.31 -7.99 19.67
CA ASN A 252 -4.21 -7.91 20.64
C ASN A 252 -4.67 -7.05 21.83
N GLY A 253 -4.56 -7.55 23.05
CA GLY A 253 -5.01 -6.78 24.20
C GLY A 253 -4.73 -7.44 25.54
N VAL A 254 -5.41 -6.96 26.57
CA VAL A 254 -5.42 -7.53 27.92
C VAL A 254 -6.71 -8.32 28.09
N LEU A 255 -6.60 -9.57 28.53
CA LEU A 255 -7.74 -10.43 28.84
C LEU A 255 -8.56 -9.77 29.96
N SER A 256 -9.78 -9.33 29.66
CA SER A 256 -10.63 -8.56 30.57
C SER A 256 -11.68 -9.42 31.27
N SER A 257 -12.13 -10.50 30.64
CA SER A 257 -12.95 -11.55 31.27
C SER A 257 -12.74 -12.88 30.58
N ILE A 258 -12.91 -13.97 31.32
CA ILE A 258 -12.80 -15.34 30.83
C ILE A 258 -13.74 -16.25 31.63
N ASP A 259 -14.58 -17.01 30.92
CA ASP A 259 -15.45 -18.04 31.47
C ASP A 259 -15.63 -19.17 30.44
N ASP A 260 -16.37 -20.22 30.82
CA ASP A 260 -16.58 -21.41 29.99
C ASP A 260 -17.30 -21.12 28.66
N ASN A 261 -17.98 -19.97 28.55
CA ASN A 261 -18.78 -19.60 27.38
C ASN A 261 -18.19 -18.43 26.61
N ASN A 262 -17.37 -17.56 27.22
CA ASN A 262 -16.88 -16.34 26.61
C ASN A 262 -15.46 -15.98 27.05
N VAL A 263 -14.70 -15.42 26.11
CA VAL A 263 -13.40 -14.78 26.34
C VAL A 263 -13.49 -13.36 25.84
N SER A 264 -13.09 -12.39 26.67
CA SER A 264 -13.09 -10.98 26.31
C SER A 264 -11.71 -10.36 26.46
N VAL A 265 -11.31 -9.56 25.47
CA VAL A 265 -10.02 -8.89 25.42
C VAL A 265 -10.21 -7.41 25.18
N SER A 266 -9.63 -6.58 26.05
CA SER A 266 -9.58 -5.13 25.90
C SER A 266 -8.34 -4.70 25.12
N ALA A 267 -8.55 -3.99 24.00
CA ALA A 267 -7.49 -3.49 23.12
C ALA A 267 -6.98 -2.08 23.48
N GLY A 268 -7.38 -1.51 24.63
CA GLY A 268 -6.95 -0.19 25.13
C GLY A 268 -7.77 0.30 26.33
N ASP A 269 -7.63 1.57 26.74
CA ASP A 269 -8.34 2.08 27.92
C ASP A 269 -9.86 2.29 27.67
N GLY A 270 -10.70 1.71 28.53
CA GLY A 270 -12.18 1.87 28.56
C GLY A 270 -12.98 0.65 28.08
N ASP A 271 -14.20 0.49 28.61
CA ASP A 271 -15.07 -0.68 28.36
C ASP A 271 -15.47 -0.84 26.87
N SER A 272 -15.54 0.26 26.12
CA SER A 272 -15.89 0.29 24.69
C SER A 272 -14.84 -0.34 23.75
N LYS A 273 -13.67 -0.71 24.27
CA LYS A 273 -12.57 -1.35 23.52
C LYS A 273 -12.46 -2.86 23.76
N THR A 274 -13.45 -3.44 24.42
CA THR A 274 -13.52 -4.87 24.69
C THR A 274 -14.11 -5.62 23.50
N VAL A 275 -13.45 -6.71 23.09
CA VAL A 275 -13.97 -7.65 22.11
C VAL A 275 -14.23 -8.97 22.81
N THR A 276 -15.42 -9.53 22.65
CA THR A 276 -15.84 -10.80 23.27
C THR A 276 -16.04 -11.85 22.20
N CYS A 277 -15.58 -13.08 22.44
CA CYS A 277 -15.81 -14.23 21.58
C CYS A 277 -16.35 -15.40 22.39
N ALA A 278 -17.35 -16.08 21.85
CA ALA A 278 -17.94 -17.27 22.43
C ALA A 278 -16.93 -18.43 22.38
N VAL A 279 -16.79 -19.18 23.46
CA VAL A 279 -15.87 -20.29 23.60
C VAL A 279 -16.55 -21.55 23.07
N PRO A 280 -15.97 -22.25 22.08
CA PRO A 280 -16.52 -23.54 21.64
C PRO A 280 -16.41 -24.60 22.73
N ASP A 281 -17.33 -25.55 22.74
CA ASP A 281 -17.28 -26.71 23.64
C ASP A 281 -15.93 -27.43 23.54
N GLY A 282 -15.32 -27.70 24.70
CA GLY A 282 -14.04 -28.42 24.79
C GLY A 282 -12.80 -27.57 24.46
N PHE A 283 -12.94 -26.26 24.27
CA PHE A 283 -11.79 -25.36 24.15
C PHE A 283 -11.11 -25.19 25.50
N ASP A 284 -9.82 -25.55 25.58
CA ASP A 284 -9.05 -25.47 26.82
C ASP A 284 -8.61 -24.02 27.11
N LEU A 285 -9.19 -23.45 28.17
CA LEU A 285 -8.84 -22.13 28.69
C LEU A 285 -7.94 -22.19 29.92
N SER A 286 -7.49 -23.39 30.30
CA SER A 286 -6.62 -23.55 31.46
C SER A 286 -5.30 -22.77 31.29
N GLY A 287 -4.88 -22.12 32.38
CA GLY A 287 -3.67 -21.31 32.42
C GLY A 287 -3.84 -19.86 31.94
N TYR A 288 -5.02 -19.44 31.48
CA TYR A 288 -5.32 -18.03 31.20
C TYR A 288 -5.94 -17.32 32.41
N GLU A 289 -5.52 -16.09 32.66
CA GLU A 289 -6.01 -15.29 33.80
C GLU A 289 -6.33 -13.86 33.35
N VAL A 290 -7.42 -13.30 33.87
CA VAL A 290 -7.77 -11.88 33.65
C VAL A 290 -6.57 -11.00 34.03
N GLY A 291 -6.25 -10.03 33.17
CA GLY A 291 -5.06 -9.18 33.28
C GLY A 291 -3.88 -9.63 32.40
N GLN A 292 -3.90 -10.85 31.87
CA GLN A 292 -2.84 -11.32 30.96
C GLN A 292 -2.93 -10.65 29.59
N ARG A 293 -1.78 -10.35 28.98
CA ARG A 293 -1.75 -9.95 27.57
C ARG A 293 -1.94 -11.18 26.69
N VAL A 294 -2.82 -11.06 25.72
CA VAL A 294 -3.16 -12.17 24.82
C VAL A 294 -3.30 -11.69 23.38
N VAL A 295 -3.14 -12.63 22.46
CA VAL A 295 -3.66 -12.54 21.10
C VAL A 295 -4.86 -13.45 21.03
N MET A 296 -6.04 -12.86 20.83
CA MET A 296 -7.30 -13.57 20.71
C MET A 296 -7.72 -13.59 19.24
N THR A 297 -7.84 -14.77 18.64
CA THR A 297 -8.32 -14.98 17.28
C THR A 297 -9.71 -15.59 17.34
N CYS A 298 -10.66 -14.97 16.64
CA CYS A 298 -12.04 -15.42 16.58
C CYS A 298 -12.47 -15.58 15.13
N LYS A 299 -13.43 -16.46 14.88
CA LYS A 299 -14.16 -16.55 13.62
C LYS A 299 -15.61 -16.12 13.84
N TYR A 300 -16.26 -15.51 12.86
CA TYR A 300 -17.71 -15.38 12.94
C TYR A 300 -18.39 -16.72 12.58
N ASP A 301 -19.28 -17.18 13.46
CA ASP A 301 -20.09 -18.39 13.33
C ASP A 301 -21.49 -18.10 13.90
N ASP A 302 -22.55 -18.37 13.13
CA ASP A 302 -23.94 -18.09 13.53
C ASP A 302 -24.20 -16.65 14.07
N GLY A 303 -23.60 -15.65 13.43
CA GLY A 303 -23.81 -14.24 13.78
C GLY A 303 -23.12 -13.79 15.07
N LYS A 304 -22.29 -14.63 15.67
CA LYS A 304 -21.45 -14.29 16.83
C LYS A 304 -19.98 -14.64 16.59
N PRO A 305 -19.04 -13.88 17.16
CA PRO A 305 -17.64 -14.28 17.14
C PRO A 305 -17.44 -15.49 18.05
N VAL A 306 -16.83 -16.54 17.51
CA VAL A 306 -16.47 -17.78 18.20
C VAL A 306 -14.95 -17.89 18.25
N LEU A 307 -14.41 -18.17 19.42
CA LEU A 307 -12.98 -18.28 19.68
C LEU A 307 -12.37 -19.41 18.84
N VAL A 308 -11.27 -19.10 18.15
CA VAL A 308 -10.50 -20.06 17.34
C VAL A 308 -9.14 -20.31 17.97
N ALA A 309 -8.52 -19.26 18.50
CA ALA A 309 -7.27 -19.38 19.23
C ALA A 309 -7.21 -18.30 20.30
N LEU A 310 -6.70 -18.67 21.47
CA LEU A 310 -6.22 -17.74 22.46
C LEU A 310 -4.75 -18.08 22.67
N GLN A 311 -3.89 -17.09 22.56
CA GLN A 311 -2.45 -17.25 22.76
C GLN A 311 -2.01 -16.30 23.84
N LYS A 312 -1.29 -16.81 24.85
CA LYS A 312 -0.53 -15.96 25.75
C LYS A 312 0.42 -15.16 24.89
N LYS A 313 0.19 -13.86 24.85
CA LYS A 313 1.26 -12.97 24.52
C LYS A 313 2.02 -12.92 25.82
N GLU A 314 3.09 -13.72 25.94
CA GLU A 314 4.09 -13.43 26.97
C GLU A 314 4.23 -11.92 26.93
N SER A 315 4.02 -11.29 28.08
CA SER A 315 4.28 -9.89 28.24
C SER A 315 5.74 -9.73 27.89
N GLY A 316 6.03 -9.60 26.59
CA GLY A 316 7.28 -9.09 26.11
C GLY A 316 7.37 -7.82 26.90
N GLY A 317 8.35 -7.76 27.79
CA GLY A 317 8.59 -6.60 28.60
C GLY A 317 8.55 -5.38 27.70
N GLU A 318 8.37 -4.19 28.26
CA GLU A 318 8.61 -2.98 27.47
C GLU A 318 9.91 -3.21 26.70
N TYR A 319 9.86 -3.18 25.37
CA TYR A 319 11.04 -3.42 24.56
C TYR A 319 11.31 -2.16 23.77
N LEU A 320 12.58 -1.85 23.60
CA LEU A 320 13.03 -0.74 22.80
C LEU A 320 14.03 -1.24 21.76
N TYR A 321 14.12 -0.48 20.67
CA TYR A 321 15.17 -0.62 19.69
C TYR A 321 15.97 0.67 19.67
N ALA A 322 17.30 0.56 19.64
CA ALA A 322 18.18 1.67 19.34
C ALA A 322 19.00 1.36 18.11
N ILE A 323 19.16 2.36 17.26
CA ILE A 323 19.99 2.31 16.05
C ILE A 323 20.94 3.49 16.17
N GLY A 324 22.24 3.21 16.11
CA GLY A 324 23.23 4.23 16.38
C GLY A 324 24.63 3.65 16.50
N ASP A 325 25.55 4.46 17.00
CA ASP A 325 26.93 4.02 17.27
C ASP A 325 27.07 3.62 18.74
N ILE A 326 27.85 2.58 19.02
CA ILE A 326 28.23 2.22 20.39
C ILE A 326 29.08 3.35 20.96
N THR A 327 28.62 4.01 22.02
CA THR A 327 29.36 5.11 22.67
C THR A 327 29.99 4.72 24.00
N ASP A 328 29.55 3.60 24.57
CA ASP A 328 30.10 3.05 25.82
C ASP A 328 29.80 1.55 25.86
N LEU A 329 30.80 0.73 26.21
CA LEU A 329 30.69 -0.73 26.28
C LEU A 329 31.44 -1.29 27.51
N PRO A 330 31.04 -0.95 28.75
CA PRO A 330 31.66 -1.48 29.95
C PRO A 330 31.13 -2.88 30.29
N ASP A 331 31.84 -3.60 31.16
CA ASP A 331 31.43 -4.94 31.61
C ASP A 331 29.99 -4.94 32.14
N GLY A 332 29.10 -5.66 31.45
CA GLY A 332 27.69 -5.83 31.86
C GLY A 332 26.73 -4.76 31.33
N SER A 333 27.13 -3.83 30.47
CA SER A 333 26.18 -2.95 29.78
C SER A 333 26.66 -2.48 28.41
N ILE A 334 25.74 -1.98 27.58
CA ILE A 334 26.03 -1.36 26.30
C ILE A 334 25.21 -0.08 26.15
N THR A 335 25.83 1.00 25.70
CA THR A 335 25.15 2.25 25.37
C THR A 335 25.27 2.56 23.89
N VAL A 336 24.13 2.78 23.24
CA VAL A 336 24.03 3.14 21.82
C VAL A 336 23.44 4.54 21.67
N GLN A 337 24.15 5.39 20.96
CA GLN A 337 23.74 6.75 20.64
C GLN A 337 23.12 6.80 19.24
N GLY A 338 21.79 6.95 19.17
CA GLY A 338 21.07 7.25 17.94
C GLY A 338 20.78 8.73 17.74
N ASP A 339 19.74 9.06 16.98
CA ASP A 339 19.29 10.45 16.74
C ASP A 339 18.58 11.09 17.96
N GLY A 340 18.47 10.37 19.09
CA GLY A 340 17.75 10.79 20.30
C GLY A 340 18.60 10.65 21.56
N ASN A 341 17.95 10.46 22.71
CA ASN A 341 18.69 10.17 23.95
C ASN A 341 19.44 8.83 23.82
N PRO A 342 20.67 8.73 24.34
CA PRO A 342 21.40 7.46 24.35
C PRO A 342 20.61 6.39 25.10
N VAL A 343 20.70 5.16 24.60
CA VAL A 343 20.01 4.00 25.15
C VAL A 343 21.04 3.08 25.77
N THR A 344 20.92 2.85 27.07
CA THR A 344 21.76 1.90 27.80
C THR A 344 20.97 0.66 28.16
N CYS A 345 21.56 -0.51 27.89
CA CYS A 345 20.99 -1.80 28.23
C CYS A 345 21.99 -2.64 29.03
N ALA A 346 21.54 -3.27 30.10
CA ALA A 346 22.29 -4.28 30.83
C ALA A 346 22.53 -5.49 29.91
N VAL A 347 23.74 -6.01 29.92
CA VAL A 347 24.15 -7.17 29.11
C VAL A 347 24.02 -8.40 30.00
N PRO A 348 23.18 -9.40 29.65
CA PRO A 348 23.07 -10.63 30.41
C PRO A 348 24.39 -11.39 30.49
N ASP A 349 24.57 -12.13 31.58
CA ASP A 349 25.67 -13.08 31.70
C ASP A 349 25.68 -14.06 30.50
N GLY A 350 26.86 -14.25 29.89
CA GLY A 350 27.04 -15.14 28.74
C GLY A 350 26.67 -14.53 27.37
N PHE A 351 26.25 -13.27 27.31
CA PHE A 351 26.07 -12.56 26.05
C PHE A 351 27.44 -12.06 25.54
N ASP A 352 27.91 -12.61 24.42
CA ASP A 352 29.22 -12.28 23.85
C ASP A 352 29.18 -11.00 23.01
N LEU A 353 29.94 -9.98 23.42
CA LEU A 353 30.10 -8.71 22.71
C LEU A 353 31.53 -8.49 22.22
N SER A 354 32.38 -9.52 22.22
CA SER A 354 33.81 -9.40 21.86
C SER A 354 34.07 -8.93 20.43
N ASP A 355 33.11 -9.15 19.52
CA ASP A 355 33.19 -8.68 18.13
C ASP A 355 32.78 -7.21 17.94
N TYR A 356 32.35 -6.51 19.01
CA TYR A 356 31.87 -5.13 18.96
C TYR A 356 32.82 -4.19 19.70
N ALA A 357 32.96 -2.97 19.20
CA ALA A 357 33.74 -1.91 19.83
C ALA A 357 33.01 -0.56 19.81
N GLU A 358 33.43 0.37 20.66
CA GLU A 358 32.99 1.76 20.56
C GLU A 358 33.22 2.32 19.14
N GLY A 359 32.23 3.04 18.62
CA GLY A 359 32.19 3.54 17.25
C GLY A 359 31.57 2.58 16.22
N ASP A 360 31.31 1.33 16.57
CA ASP A 360 30.55 0.43 15.69
C ASP A 360 29.10 0.90 15.56
N SER A 361 28.62 1.05 14.33
CA SER A 361 27.20 1.26 14.07
C SER A 361 26.44 -0.05 14.26
N VAL A 362 25.44 -0.06 15.14
CA VAL A 362 24.67 -1.25 15.49
C VAL A 362 23.15 -0.99 15.54
N VAL A 363 22.39 -2.08 15.53
CA VAL A 363 20.98 -2.13 15.93
C VAL A 363 20.91 -3.01 17.18
N ILE A 364 20.40 -2.48 18.28
CA ILE A 364 20.16 -3.24 19.51
C ILE A 364 18.66 -3.36 19.79
N LYS A 365 18.28 -4.50 20.37
CA LYS A 365 16.97 -4.75 20.98
C LYS A 365 17.17 -4.96 22.47
N CYS A 366 16.43 -4.22 23.28
CA CYS A 366 16.44 -4.39 24.73
C CYS A 366 15.03 -4.60 25.24
N ASP A 367 14.85 -5.55 26.15
CA ASP A 367 13.58 -5.84 26.81
C ASP A 367 13.72 -5.45 28.28
N LYS A 368 12.70 -4.82 28.85
CA LYS A 368 12.69 -4.33 30.23
C LYS A 368 12.27 -5.46 31.16
N GLU A 369 13.20 -5.90 31.99
CA GLU A 369 13.04 -6.96 32.97
C GLU A 369 13.27 -6.33 34.35
N ASP A 370 12.28 -6.45 35.24
CA ASP A 370 12.32 -5.88 36.60
C ASP A 370 12.69 -4.37 36.65
N GLY A 371 12.25 -3.63 35.63
CA GLY A 371 12.51 -2.19 35.51
C GLY A 371 13.83 -1.82 34.84
N VAL A 372 14.67 -2.80 34.53
CA VAL A 372 15.99 -2.63 33.89
C VAL A 372 15.91 -3.04 32.42
N TRP A 373 16.44 -2.22 31.52
CA TRP A 373 16.54 -2.58 30.10
C TRP A 373 17.65 -3.60 29.90
N THR A 374 17.32 -4.80 29.44
CA THR A 374 18.26 -5.91 29.26
C THR A 374 18.42 -6.21 27.77
N LEU A 375 19.65 -6.28 27.30
CA LEU A 375 19.99 -6.57 25.90
C LEU A 375 19.50 -7.97 25.51
N LYS A 376 18.73 -8.05 24.43
CA LYS A 376 18.23 -9.30 23.84
C LYS A 376 18.78 -9.58 22.45
N GLY A 377 19.36 -8.59 21.78
CA GLY A 377 19.97 -8.76 20.47
C GLY A 377 20.77 -7.54 20.05
N ILE A 378 21.83 -7.78 19.29
CA ILE A 378 22.68 -6.76 18.68
C ILE A 378 23.06 -7.22 17.27
N GLU A 379 23.08 -6.31 16.30
CA GLU A 379 23.48 -6.57 14.92
C GLU A 379 24.34 -5.41 14.41
N ARG A 380 25.50 -5.71 13.79
CA ARG A 380 26.34 -4.67 13.18
C ARG A 380 25.66 -4.14 11.92
N ARG A 381 25.49 -2.82 11.84
CA ARG A 381 24.96 -2.15 10.66
C ARG A 381 26.08 -1.98 9.66
N THR A 382 26.09 -2.78 8.61
CA THR A 382 26.94 -2.50 7.45
C THR A 382 26.42 -1.22 6.79
N GLN A 383 27.15 -0.11 6.95
CA GLN A 383 26.85 1.11 6.21
C GLN A 383 26.93 0.77 4.71
N PRO A 384 25.87 1.02 3.92
CA PRO A 384 25.98 0.87 2.47
C PRO A 384 27.14 1.73 1.98
N PRO A 385 27.94 1.27 1.00
CA PRO A 385 28.95 2.14 0.39
C PRO A 385 28.28 3.46 -0.02
N PRO A 386 28.96 4.60 0.18
CA PRO A 386 28.38 5.90 -0.11
C PRO A 386 27.82 5.90 -1.54
N PRO A 387 26.59 6.37 -1.75
CA PRO A 387 25.98 6.34 -3.06
C PRO A 387 26.86 7.13 -4.02
N THR A 388 27.27 6.51 -5.12
CA THR A 388 27.85 7.25 -6.25
C THR A 388 26.92 8.42 -6.59
N PRO A 389 27.43 9.66 -6.69
CA PRO A 389 26.59 10.82 -6.94
C PRO A 389 25.76 10.58 -8.22
N PRO A 390 24.45 10.91 -8.20
CA PRO A 390 23.61 10.71 -9.37
C PRO A 390 24.17 11.56 -10.53
N PRO A 391 24.13 11.05 -11.77
CA PRO A 391 24.60 11.82 -12.91
C PRO A 391 23.73 13.07 -13.10
N SER A 392 24.35 14.20 -13.42
CA SER A 392 23.65 15.46 -13.71
C SER A 392 22.96 15.38 -15.07
N TYR A 393 21.81 16.07 -15.22
CA TYR A 393 21.03 16.06 -16.47
C TYR A 393 20.64 17.47 -16.90
N VAL A 394 20.48 17.66 -18.21
CA VAL A 394 19.80 18.80 -18.84
C VAL A 394 18.50 18.29 -19.44
N GLN A 395 17.38 18.96 -19.16
CA GLN A 395 16.08 18.63 -19.75
C GLN A 395 15.43 19.90 -20.32
N LEU A 396 14.91 19.79 -21.53
CA LEU A 396 14.23 20.89 -22.22
C LEU A 396 13.13 20.35 -23.13
N THR A 397 12.24 21.25 -23.54
CA THR A 397 11.17 20.97 -24.49
C THR A 397 11.18 22.06 -25.56
N GLY A 398 11.05 21.68 -26.83
CA GLY A 398 11.02 22.62 -27.94
C GLY A 398 11.15 21.94 -29.30
N PRO A 399 11.21 22.70 -30.40
CA PRO A 399 11.39 22.14 -31.74
C PRO A 399 12.82 21.62 -31.95
N VAL A 400 12.96 20.48 -32.62
CA VAL A 400 14.24 20.00 -33.15
C VAL A 400 14.72 20.98 -34.21
N THR A 401 15.87 21.62 -34.02
CA THR A 401 16.46 22.57 -34.98
C THR A 401 17.53 21.94 -35.85
N ALA A 402 18.17 20.87 -35.38
CA ALA A 402 19.10 20.07 -36.18
C ALA A 402 19.01 18.59 -35.75
N LEU A 403 19.03 17.69 -36.73
CA LEU A 403 19.11 16.25 -36.54
C LEU A 403 20.09 15.68 -37.56
N ALA A 404 21.21 15.15 -37.08
CA ALA A 404 22.27 14.62 -37.91
C ALA A 404 22.90 13.38 -37.26
N ASP A 405 23.73 12.67 -38.02
CA ASP A 405 24.46 11.52 -37.51
C ASP A 405 25.31 11.93 -36.30
N GLY A 406 24.99 11.36 -35.14
CA GLY A 406 25.73 11.58 -33.89
C GLY A 406 25.32 12.81 -33.07
N HIS A 407 24.39 13.67 -33.52
CA HIS A 407 23.92 14.80 -32.70
C HIS A 407 22.49 15.24 -33.01
N ILE A 408 21.83 15.74 -31.98
CA ILE A 408 20.52 16.37 -32.07
C ILE A 408 20.54 17.71 -31.32
N THR A 409 19.94 18.73 -31.92
CA THR A 409 19.78 20.05 -31.33
C THR A 409 18.30 20.37 -31.18
N VAL A 410 17.91 20.81 -29.98
CA VAL A 410 16.53 21.25 -29.68
C VAL A 410 16.59 22.68 -29.17
N GLN A 411 15.73 23.54 -29.71
CA GLN A 411 15.60 24.91 -29.23
C GLN A 411 14.86 24.94 -27.90
N GLY A 412 15.57 25.19 -26.80
CA GLY A 412 14.96 25.43 -25.50
C GLY A 412 14.41 26.85 -25.37
N GLU A 413 13.87 27.16 -24.19
CA GLU A 413 13.28 28.48 -23.88
C GLU A 413 14.29 29.63 -23.96
N HIS A 414 15.56 29.36 -23.60
CA HIS A 414 16.63 30.38 -23.62
C HIS A 414 17.63 30.16 -24.74
N GLU A 415 18.09 28.91 -24.93
CA GLU A 415 19.16 28.59 -25.88
C GLU A 415 18.96 27.19 -26.49
N PRO A 416 19.49 26.96 -27.70
CA PRO A 416 19.51 25.62 -28.30
C PRO A 416 20.48 24.72 -27.55
N VAL A 417 20.02 23.52 -27.18
CA VAL A 417 20.84 22.50 -26.53
C VAL A 417 21.15 21.42 -27.55
N THR A 418 22.43 21.08 -27.69
CA THR A 418 22.90 19.99 -28.56
C THR A 418 23.39 18.83 -27.71
N CYS A 419 22.95 17.61 -28.04
CA CYS A 419 23.37 16.39 -27.35
C CYS A 419 23.90 15.37 -28.33
N ALA A 420 25.00 14.72 -27.94
CA ALA A 420 25.59 13.62 -28.69
C ALA A 420 24.64 12.41 -28.66
N VAL A 421 24.29 11.90 -29.84
CA VAL A 421 23.43 10.74 -30.03
C VAL A 421 24.28 9.48 -29.86
N PRO A 422 23.95 8.56 -28.94
CA PRO A 422 24.71 7.31 -28.77
C PRO A 422 24.74 6.46 -30.04
N ASP A 423 25.83 5.73 -30.24
CA ASP A 423 25.95 4.78 -31.34
C ASP A 423 24.80 3.77 -31.34
N GLY A 424 24.21 3.53 -32.50
CA GLY A 424 23.07 2.63 -32.67
C GLY A 424 21.73 3.17 -32.19
N ALA A 425 21.65 4.45 -31.78
CA ALA A 425 20.37 5.09 -31.52
C ALA A 425 19.54 5.22 -32.80
N ASP A 426 18.35 4.61 -32.81
CA ASP A 426 17.38 4.79 -33.88
C ASP A 426 16.49 6.03 -33.61
N LEU A 427 16.79 7.11 -34.32
CA LEU A 427 16.02 8.37 -34.28
C LEU A 427 15.17 8.57 -35.54
N SER A 428 14.92 7.53 -36.34
CA SER A 428 14.19 7.66 -37.62
C SER A 428 12.74 8.16 -37.45
N GLY A 429 12.20 8.10 -36.24
CA GLY A 429 10.87 8.61 -35.89
C GLY A 429 10.82 10.11 -35.60
N PHE A 430 11.93 10.83 -35.68
CA PHE A 430 12.04 12.25 -35.38
C PHE A 430 12.53 13.04 -36.60
N HIS A 431 12.04 14.26 -36.76
CA HIS A 431 12.38 15.15 -37.87
C HIS A 431 12.70 16.56 -37.35
N VAL A 432 13.42 17.34 -38.16
CA VAL A 432 13.58 18.77 -37.90
C VAL A 432 12.21 19.44 -37.86
N SER A 433 12.01 20.35 -36.91
CA SER A 433 10.76 21.01 -36.53
C SER A 433 9.80 20.18 -35.67
N ASP A 434 10.08 18.91 -35.39
CA ASP A 434 9.28 18.16 -34.42
C ASP A 434 9.39 18.79 -33.04
N TYR A 435 8.26 18.96 -32.37
CA TYR A 435 8.23 19.44 -30.99
C TYR A 435 8.48 18.28 -30.03
N VAL A 436 9.60 18.31 -29.32
CA VAL A 436 10.11 17.19 -28.51
C VAL A 436 10.40 17.61 -27.08
N SER A 437 10.29 16.64 -26.15
CA SER A 437 10.94 16.69 -24.84
C SER A 437 12.26 15.92 -24.92
N MET A 438 13.37 16.60 -24.65
CA MET A 438 14.72 16.05 -24.72
C MET A 438 15.36 16.04 -23.33
N LYS A 439 16.03 14.93 -23.00
CA LYS A 439 16.83 14.78 -21.78
C LYS A 439 18.24 14.31 -22.14
N CYS A 440 19.25 15.01 -21.64
CA CYS A 440 20.66 14.69 -21.85
C CYS A 440 21.38 14.51 -20.52
N VAL A 441 22.32 13.57 -20.47
CA VAL A 441 23.21 13.31 -19.33
C VAL A 441 24.46 14.15 -19.50
N VAL A 442 24.91 14.82 -18.44
CA VAL A 442 26.21 15.46 -18.38
C VAL A 442 27.26 14.38 -18.16
N THR A 443 28.20 14.27 -19.08
CA THR A 443 29.35 13.36 -19.03
C THR A 443 30.64 14.17 -19.14
N ASP A 444 31.79 13.55 -18.86
CA ASP A 444 33.09 14.20 -19.06
C ASP A 444 33.32 14.63 -20.53
N ASP A 445 32.68 13.93 -21.47
CA ASP A 445 32.71 14.22 -22.91
C ASP A 445 31.63 15.24 -23.36
N GLY A 446 30.88 15.82 -22.42
CA GLY A 446 29.78 16.76 -22.70
C GLY A 446 28.38 16.14 -22.54
N LEU A 447 27.39 16.69 -23.25
CA LEU A 447 25.99 16.24 -23.16
C LEU A 447 25.72 15.03 -24.06
N ARG A 448 25.31 13.90 -23.50
CA ARG A 448 24.84 12.73 -24.25
C ARG A 448 23.33 12.58 -24.16
N LEU A 449 22.68 12.31 -25.28
CA LEU A 449 21.24 12.09 -25.36
C LEU A 449 20.86 10.85 -24.53
N LYS A 450 19.98 11.05 -23.53
CA LYS A 450 19.41 9.95 -22.72
C LYS A 450 18.01 9.62 -23.16
N ARG A 451 17.20 10.62 -23.52
CA ARG A 451 15.81 10.44 -23.92
C ARG A 451 15.37 11.52 -24.89
N LEU A 452 14.57 11.12 -25.87
CA LEU A 452 13.90 11.99 -26.82
C LEU A 452 12.46 11.53 -27.01
N GLN A 453 11.51 12.44 -26.92
CA GLN A 453 10.08 12.11 -27.00
C GLN A 453 9.32 13.18 -27.78
N SER A 454 8.53 12.77 -28.76
CA SER A 454 7.54 13.61 -29.46
C SER A 454 6.13 13.09 -29.14
N GLY A 455 5.11 13.66 -29.78
CA GLY A 455 3.74 13.13 -29.70
C GLY A 455 3.56 11.75 -30.36
N SER A 456 4.44 11.38 -31.29
CA SER A 456 4.34 10.16 -32.11
C SER A 456 5.47 9.16 -31.88
N SER A 457 6.60 9.60 -31.34
CA SER A 457 7.84 8.82 -31.25
C SER A 457 8.48 8.93 -29.87
N PHE A 458 9.13 7.86 -29.43
CA PHE A 458 9.84 7.79 -28.16
C PHE A 458 11.13 7.00 -28.30
N TRP A 459 12.23 7.57 -27.81
CA TRP A 459 13.53 6.93 -27.74
C TRP A 459 14.17 7.17 -26.37
N GLU A 460 14.80 6.15 -25.79
CA GLU A 460 15.53 6.25 -24.52
C GLU A 460 16.73 5.30 -24.55
N ALA A 461 17.93 5.83 -24.26
CA ALA A 461 19.12 5.00 -24.09
C ALA A 461 18.97 4.11 -22.87
N THR A 462 19.34 2.84 -23.00
CA THR A 462 19.25 1.84 -21.91
C THR A 462 20.20 2.12 -20.76
#